data_AF-A0A7W0DUM3-F1
#
_entry.id   AF-A0A7W0DUM3-F1
#
_cell.length_a   1.000
_cell.length_b   1.000
_cell.length_c   1.000
_cell.angle_alpha   90.00
_cell.angle_beta   90.00
_cell.angle_gamma   90.00
#
_symmetry.space_group_name_H-M   'P 1'
#
loop_
_entity.id
_entity.type
_entity.pdbx_description
1 polymer ?
#
loop_
_entity_poly.entity_id
_entity_poly.type
_entity_poly.pdbx_seq_one_letter_code
_entity_poly.pdbx_strand_id
1 'polypeptide(L)' 'MVVTVARIENLTVHDRYRIEKAREALAASERLDLSDDRAMARMLGRLESSLSQLLELLDEAAS' A
#
# COMPACT_ATOMS: atom_id res chain seq x y z
N MET A 1 16.64 15.29 0.24
CA MET A 1 16.06 14.32 -0.72
C MET A 1 16.87 13.03 -0.88
N VAL A 2 18.17 13.00 -0.59
CA VAL A 2 19.01 11.78 -0.75
C VAL A 2 18.88 10.79 0.42
N VAL A 3 18.57 11.28 1.63
CA VAL A 3 18.45 10.45 2.85
C VAL A 3 17.24 9.50 2.81
N THR A 4 16.12 9.93 2.22
CA THR A 4 14.89 9.13 2.10
C THR A 4 15.07 7.93 1.15
N VAL A 5 15.90 8.08 0.11
CA VAL A 5 16.16 7.01 -0.88
C VAL A 5 17.09 5.94 -0.30
N ALA A 6 18.09 6.35 0.49
CA ALA A 6 19.08 5.44 1.08
C ALA A 6 18.51 4.49 2.17
N ARG A 7 17.39 4.83 2.81
CA ARG A 7 16.75 3.96 3.83
C ARG A 7 15.74 2.95 3.27
N ILE A 8 15.17 3.22 2.09
CA ILE A 8 14.34 2.25 1.35
C ILE A 8 15.18 1.04 0.91
N GLU A 9 16.51 1.15 0.89
CA GLU A 9 17.41 0.02 0.60
C GLU A 9 17.43 -1.04 1.71
N ASN A 10 16.95 -0.71 2.93
CA ASN A 10 16.94 -1.61 4.09
C ASN A 10 15.53 -2.05 4.52
N LEU A 11 14.62 -2.25 3.55
CA LEU A 11 13.30 -2.82 3.84
C LEU A 11 13.42 -4.18 4.53
N THR A 12 12.63 -4.40 5.58
CA THR A 12 12.50 -5.73 6.17
C THR A 12 11.68 -6.66 5.24
N VAL A 13 11.64 -7.95 5.58
CA VAL A 13 10.74 -8.89 4.89
C VAL A 13 9.27 -8.48 5.08
N HIS A 14 8.93 -7.95 6.24
CA HIS A 14 7.58 -7.49 6.54
C HIS A 14 7.19 -6.26 5.70
N ASP A 15 8.10 -5.32 5.54
CA ASP A 15 7.88 -4.12 4.71
C ASP A 15 7.69 -4.47 3.24
N ARG A 16 8.53 -5.38 2.71
CA ARG A 16 8.36 -5.91 1.35
C ARG A 16 7.01 -6.59 1.16
N TYR A 17 6.56 -7.36 2.16
CA TYR A 17 5.25 -8.00 2.14
C TYR A 17 4.11 -6.98 2.11
N ARG A 18 4.17 -5.92 2.94
CA ARG A 18 3.17 -4.83 2.94
C ARG A 18 3.10 -4.13 1.59
N ILE A 19 4.25 -3.82 0.99
CA ILE A 19 4.35 -3.20 -0.34
C ILE A 19 3.74 -4.11 -1.42
N GLU A 20 4.05 -5.40 -1.40
CA GLU A 20 3.49 -6.35 -2.38
C GLU A 20 1.96 -6.45 -2.24
N LYS A 21 1.45 -6.51 -1.01
CA LYS A 21 0.00 -6.53 -0.78
C LYS A 21 -0.69 -5.25 -1.24
N ALA A 22 -0.05 -4.10 -1.10
CA ALA A 22 -0.57 -2.84 -1.63
C ALA A 22 -0.62 -2.86 -3.17
N ARG A 23 0.41 -3.42 -3.83
CA ARG A 23 0.44 -3.60 -5.29
C ARG A 23 -0.67 -4.55 -5.77
N GLU A 24 -0.86 -5.67 -5.10
CA GLU A 24 -1.96 -6.61 -5.39
C GLU A 24 -3.33 -5.93 -5.26
N ALA A 25 -3.53 -5.14 -4.19
CA ALA A 25 -4.78 -4.42 -3.96
C ALA A 25 -5.06 -3.39 -5.07
N LEU A 26 -4.04 -2.66 -5.51
CA LEU A 26 -4.15 -1.71 -6.63
C LEU A 26 -4.46 -2.44 -7.95
N ALA A 27 -3.74 -3.51 -8.28
CA ALA A 27 -4.02 -4.27 -9.50
C ALA A 27 -5.42 -4.91 -9.49
N ALA A 28 -5.95 -5.26 -8.32
CA ALA A 28 -7.31 -5.75 -8.17
C ALA A 28 -8.36 -4.66 -8.37
N SER A 29 -8.07 -3.41 -7.98
CA SER A 29 -9.00 -2.29 -8.15
C SER A 29 -9.16 -1.87 -9.62
N GLU A 30 -8.09 -1.99 -10.41
CA GLU A 30 -8.11 -1.73 -11.86
C GLU A 30 -9.06 -2.66 -12.64
N ARG A 31 -9.38 -3.83 -12.08
CA ARG A 31 -10.25 -4.84 -12.69
C ARG A 31 -11.65 -4.89 -12.06
N LEU A 32 -11.95 -3.96 -11.16
CA LEU A 32 -13.18 -3.96 -10.40
C LEU A 32 -14.36 -3.53 -11.27
N ASP A 33 -15.44 -4.29 -11.23
CA ASP A 33 -16.73 -3.86 -11.75
C ASP A 33 -17.32 -2.80 -10.82
N LEU A 34 -17.44 -1.57 -11.33
CA LEU A 34 -17.93 -0.41 -10.58
C LEU A 34 -19.46 -0.39 -10.42
N SER A 35 -20.18 -1.33 -11.03
CA SER A 35 -21.63 -1.44 -10.87
C SER A 35 -22.05 -2.17 -9.58
N ASP A 36 -21.13 -2.87 -8.92
CA ASP A 36 -21.37 -3.48 -7.60
C ASP A 36 -20.84 -2.58 -6.48
N ASP A 37 -21.74 -1.78 -5.90
CA ASP A 37 -21.44 -0.86 -4.79
C ASP A 37 -20.79 -1.55 -3.58
N ARG A 38 -21.14 -2.82 -3.31
CA ARG A 38 -20.55 -3.56 -2.18
C ARG A 38 -19.14 -4.02 -2.52
N ALA A 39 -18.89 -4.42 -3.75
CA ALA A 39 -17.54 -4.74 -4.21
C ALA A 39 -16.65 -3.49 -4.20
N MET A 40 -17.19 -2.35 -4.64
CA MET A 40 -16.53 -1.04 -4.59
C MET A 40 -16.17 -0.63 -3.16
N ALA A 41 -17.11 -0.66 -2.22
CA ALA A 41 -16.86 -0.30 -0.83
C ALA A 41 -15.77 -1.19 -0.17
N ARG A 42 -15.77 -2.50 -0.47
CA ARG A 42 -14.73 -3.41 0.01
C ARG A 42 -13.36 -3.12 -0.61
N MET A 43 -13.32 -2.77 -1.89
CA MET A 43 -12.06 -2.41 -2.55
C MET A 43 -11.50 -1.11 -1.99
N LEU A 44 -12.34 -0.10 -1.80
CA LEU A 44 -11.95 1.18 -1.19
C LEU A 44 -11.35 0.97 0.20
N GLY A 45 -12.03 0.23 1.09
CA GLY A 45 -11.50 -0.05 2.43
C GLY A 45 -10.17 -0.81 2.41
N ARG A 46 -9.96 -1.70 1.42
CA ARG A 46 -8.68 -2.40 1.23
C ARG A 46 -7.58 -1.44 0.80
N LEU A 47 -7.86 -0.56 -0.16
CA LEU A 47 -6.91 0.45 -0.63
C LEU A 47 -6.55 1.45 0.47
N GLU A 48 -7.53 1.90 1.26
CA GLU A 48 -7.31 2.77 2.42
C GLU A 48 -6.38 2.11 3.44
N SER A 49 -6.62 0.84 3.79
CA SER A 49 -5.75 0.11 4.70
C SER A 49 -4.33 -0.06 4.16
N SER A 50 -4.18 -0.41 2.88
CA SER A 50 -2.88 -0.51 2.23
C SER A 50 -2.15 0.84 2.20
N LEU A 51 -2.87 1.94 1.96
CA LEU A 51 -2.29 3.29 1.97
C LEU A 51 -1.81 3.68 3.38
N SER A 52 -2.64 3.50 4.41
CA SER A 52 -2.25 3.78 5.80
C SER A 52 -0.99 3.00 6.19
N GLN A 53 -0.93 1.72 5.79
CA GLN A 53 0.25 0.90 6.05
C GLN A 53 1.50 1.41 5.34
N LEU A 54 1.39 1.94 4.12
CA LEU A 54 2.54 2.51 3.42
C LEU A 54 2.97 3.85 4.01
N LEU A 55 2.03 4.67 4.48
CA LEU A 55 2.33 5.93 5.17
C LEU A 55 3.09 5.69 6.47
N GLU A 56 2.67 4.73 7.29
CA GLU A 56 3.39 4.34 8.51
C GLU A 56 4.85 3.95 8.20
N LEU A 57 5.07 3.20 7.12
CA LEU A 57 6.40 2.78 6.67
C LEU A 57 7.26 3.99 6.28
N LEU A 58 6.66 5.01 5.65
CA LEU A 58 7.34 6.26 5.34
C LEU A 58 7.65 7.08 6.59
N ASP A 59 6.74 7.14 7.55
CA ASP A 59 6.93 7.85 8.82
C ASP A 59 8.05 7.21 9.67
N GLU A 60 8.08 5.87 9.72
CA GLU A 60 9.17 5.11 10.33
C GLU A 60 10.51 5.36 9.63
N ALA A 61 10.52 5.46 8.30
CA ALA A 61 11.72 5.74 7.54
C ALA A 61 12.23 7.19 7.71
N ALA A 62 11.32 8.14 7.98
CA ALA A 62 11.63 9.55 8.19
C ALA A 62 12.15 9.88 9.61
N SER A 63 11.97 8.97 10.57
CA SER A 63 12.37 9.09 11.98
C SER A 63 13.82 8.68 12.26
#